data_AF-A0A941ET34-F1
#
_entry.id   AF-A0A941ET34-F1
#
_cell.length_a   1.000
_cell.length_b   1.000
_cell.length_c   1.000
_cell.angle_alpha   90.00
_cell.angle_beta   90.00
_cell.angle_gamma   90.00
#
_symmetry.space_group_name_H-M   'P 1'
#
loop_
_entity.id
_entity.type
_entity.pdbx_description
1 polymer ?
#
loop_
_entity_poly.entity_id
_entity_poly.type
_entity_poly.pdbx_seq_one_letter_code
_entity_poly.pdbx_strand_id
1 'polypeptide(L)'
;MSVPESRPPLRRGRAVGTFAGAYAAVTVVCPLFYWALAELLHKPLVSGNPFHDPTYVLAQKFYPLLNLAVWSAFALLYLRRGDRRQAFALGRLWLCLALPVDFVGFVLIHNPMSLSPYDFYVSQFPWIYLTYAAVFLGPLCGARIAKVSDEV
;
A
#
# COMPACT_ATOMS: atom_id res chain seq x y z
N MET A 1 9.51 42.80 -1.89
CA MET A 1 8.99 41.78 -0.96
C MET A 1 8.24 40.76 -1.80
N SER A 2 8.92 39.68 -2.23
CA SER A 2 8.31 38.65 -3.08
C SER A 2 7.32 37.84 -2.25
N VAL A 3 6.05 37.85 -2.66
CA VAL A 3 5.03 36.96 -2.09
C VAL A 3 5.52 35.53 -2.34
N PRO A 4 5.65 34.67 -1.31
CA PRO A 4 6.03 33.29 -1.54
C PRO A 4 4.98 32.65 -2.43
N GLU A 5 5.41 32.19 -3.60
CA GLU A 5 4.57 31.53 -4.58
C GLU A 5 3.79 30.41 -3.88
N SER A 6 2.46 30.55 -3.82
CA SER A 6 1.61 29.58 -3.16
C SER A 6 1.75 28.25 -3.88
N ARG A 7 2.33 27.26 -3.20
CA ARG A 7 2.54 25.93 -3.80
C ARG A 7 1.19 25.38 -4.27
N PRO A 8 1.14 24.72 -5.44
CA PRO A 8 -0.11 24.26 -6.00
C PRO A 8 -0.79 23.27 -5.05
N PRO A 9 -2.12 23.36 -4.87
CA PRO A 9 -2.86 22.47 -3.99
C PRO A 9 -2.84 21.02 -4.51
N LEU A 10 -3.10 20.07 -3.60
CA LEU A 10 -3.18 18.65 -3.92
C LEU A 10 -4.26 18.41 -4.99
N ARG A 11 -3.84 17.91 -6.16
CA ARG A 11 -4.73 17.62 -7.30
C ARG A 11 -5.51 16.33 -7.02
N ARG A 12 -6.61 16.46 -6.27
CA ARG A 12 -7.40 15.33 -5.72
C ARG A 12 -7.73 14.25 -6.74
N GLY A 13 -8.19 14.60 -7.95
CA GLY A 13 -8.50 13.61 -8.99
C GLY A 13 -7.29 12.75 -9.39
N ARG A 14 -6.12 13.37 -9.56
CA ARG A 14 -4.88 12.63 -9.83
C ARG A 14 -4.45 11.80 -8.63
N ALA A 15 -4.59 12.32 -7.42
CA ALA A 15 -4.22 11.62 -6.19
C ALA A 15 -5.05 10.35 -5.97
N VAL A 16 -6.35 10.41 -6.26
CA VAL A 16 -7.26 9.24 -6.23
C VAL A 16 -6.93 8.27 -7.36
N GLY A 17 -6.65 8.76 -8.57
CA GLY A 17 -6.23 7.89 -9.68
C GLY A 17 -4.91 7.15 -9.41
N THR A 18 -3.92 7.83 -8.81
CA THR A 18 -2.66 7.19 -8.41
C THR A 18 -2.84 6.24 -7.24
N PHE A 19 -3.73 6.56 -6.28
CA PHE A 19 -4.14 5.63 -5.25
C PHE A 19 -4.71 4.34 -5.84
N ALA A 20 -5.68 4.44 -6.76
CA ALA A 20 -6.30 3.28 -7.38
C ALA A 20 -5.27 2.41 -8.14
N GLY A 21 -4.34 3.05 -8.85
CA GLY A 21 -3.25 2.35 -9.53
C GLY A 21 -2.29 1.65 -8.56
N ALA A 22 -1.90 2.31 -7.47
CA ALA A 22 -1.04 1.72 -6.45
C ALA A 22 -1.74 0.56 -5.74
N TYR A 23 -3.03 0.73 -5.41
CA TYR A 23 -3.85 -0.30 -4.79
C TYR A 23 -3.94 -1.54 -5.69
N ALA A 24 -4.30 -1.36 -6.97
CA ALA A 24 -4.32 -2.45 -7.94
C ALA A 24 -2.95 -3.14 -8.06
N ALA A 25 -1.86 -2.38 -8.04
CA ALA A 25 -0.51 -2.93 -8.09
C ALA A 25 -0.19 -3.79 -6.86
N VAL A 26 -0.48 -3.34 -5.63
CA VAL A 26 -0.25 -4.18 -4.42
C VAL A 26 -1.15 -5.40 -4.39
N THR A 27 -2.39 -5.29 -4.88
CA THR A 27 -3.32 -6.44 -5.02
C THR A 27 -2.78 -7.50 -5.97
N VAL A 28 -1.92 -7.15 -6.92
CA VAL A 28 -1.25 -8.12 -7.82
C VAL A 28 0.09 -8.58 -7.26
N VAL A 29 0.92 -7.66 -6.76
CA VAL A 29 2.28 -7.95 -6.29
C VAL A 29 2.28 -8.90 -5.08
N CYS A 30 1.40 -8.70 -4.11
CA CYS A 30 1.37 -9.53 -2.89
C CYS A 30 0.99 -11.00 -3.18
N PRO A 31 -0.05 -11.31 -3.99
CA PRO A 31 -0.32 -12.68 -4.43
C PRO A 31 0.77 -13.29 -5.29
N LEU A 32 1.36 -12.54 -6.23
CA LEU A 32 2.49 -13.02 -7.03
C LEU A 32 3.68 -13.39 -6.15
N PHE A 33 3.98 -12.58 -5.13
CA PHE A 33 5.03 -12.89 -4.16
C PHE A 33 4.71 -14.15 -3.36
N TYR A 34 3.46 -14.32 -2.92
CA TYR A 34 3.02 -15.54 -2.25
C TYR A 34 3.20 -16.78 -3.14
N TRP A 35 2.80 -16.73 -4.42
CA TRP A 35 2.98 -17.83 -5.36
C TRP A 35 4.46 -18.14 -5.62
N ALA A 36 5.29 -17.11 -5.84
CA ALA A 36 6.73 -17.28 -6.02
C ALA A 36 7.38 -17.91 -4.78
N LEU A 37 6.92 -17.54 -3.58
CA LEU A 37 7.40 -18.11 -2.34
C LEU A 37 6.96 -19.57 -2.16
N ALA A 38 5.73 -19.91 -2.53
CA ALA A 38 5.24 -21.29 -2.50
C ALA A 38 6.04 -22.20 -3.43
N GLU A 39 6.31 -21.73 -4.65
CA GLU A 39 7.13 -22.45 -5.64
C GLU A 39 8.57 -22.63 -5.13
N LEU A 40 9.18 -21.58 -4.60
CA LEU A 40 10.53 -21.62 -4.02
C LEU A 40 10.64 -22.61 -2.85
N LEU A 41 9.56 -22.79 -2.08
CA LEU A 41 9.51 -23.71 -0.95
C LEU A 41 8.97 -25.10 -1.32
N HIS A 42 8.69 -25.36 -2.60
CA HIS A 42 8.07 -26.59 -3.10
C HIS A 42 6.80 -26.99 -2.34
N LYS A 43 5.98 -26.00 -1.94
CA LYS A 43 4.72 -26.23 -1.23
C LYS A 43 3.53 -26.13 -2.20
N PRO A 44 2.56 -27.06 -2.11
CA PRO A 44 1.35 -26.96 -2.93
C PRO A 44 0.55 -25.72 -2.52
N LEU A 45 0.04 -24.99 -3.52
CA LEU A 45 -0.92 -23.92 -3.28
C LEU A 45 -2.22 -24.52 -2.74
N VAL A 46 -2.73 -23.95 -1.66
CA VAL A 46 -3.97 -24.43 -1.04
C VAL A 46 -5.16 -24.04 -1.93
N SER A 47 -5.96 -25.02 -2.35
CA SER A 47 -7.24 -24.80 -3.04
C SER A 47 -8.31 -24.39 -2.02
N GLY A 48 -8.28 -23.15 -1.55
CA GLY A 48 -9.18 -22.66 -0.52
C GLY A 48 -8.81 -21.27 -0.03
N ASN A 49 -9.21 -20.95 1.20
CA ASN A 49 -8.86 -19.68 1.84
C ASN A 49 -7.35 -19.69 2.19
N PRO A 50 -6.53 -18.81 1.57
CA PRO A 50 -5.08 -18.82 1.75
C PRO A 50 -4.65 -18.27 3.12
N PHE A 51 -5.54 -17.61 3.89
CA PHE A 51 -5.19 -16.94 5.14
C PHE A 51 -4.70 -17.90 6.23
N HIS A 52 -4.97 -19.21 6.11
CA HIS A 52 -4.49 -20.26 7.01
C HIS A 52 -3.32 -21.08 6.46
N ASP A 53 -2.86 -20.81 5.23
CA ASP A 53 -1.69 -21.47 4.67
C ASP A 53 -0.41 -20.96 5.36
N PRO A 54 0.44 -21.84 5.93
CA PRO A 54 1.72 -21.44 6.52
C PRO A 54 2.61 -20.62 5.57
N THR A 55 2.53 -20.88 4.27
CA THR A 55 3.28 -20.16 3.23
C THR A 55 2.76 -18.73 3.08
N TYR A 56 1.45 -18.55 3.15
CA TYR A 56 0.83 -17.24 3.13
C TYR A 56 1.14 -16.44 4.40
N VAL A 57 1.08 -17.06 5.58
CA VAL A 57 1.50 -16.45 6.86
C VAL A 57 2.97 -16.00 6.81
N LEU A 58 3.84 -16.74 6.13
CA LEU A 58 5.21 -16.31 5.88
C LEU A 58 5.28 -15.12 4.90
N ALA A 59 4.55 -15.18 3.80
CA ALA A 59 4.49 -14.11 2.80
C ALA A 59 4.00 -12.78 3.40
N GLN A 60 3.00 -12.83 4.28
CA GLN A 60 2.45 -11.65 4.97
C GLN A 60 3.51 -10.83 5.70
N LYS A 61 4.56 -11.46 6.21
CA LYS A 61 5.66 -10.75 6.90
C LYS A 61 6.40 -9.76 6.00
N PHE A 62 6.35 -9.99 4.68
CA PHE A 62 6.98 -9.15 3.67
C PHE A 62 6.00 -8.12 3.07
N TYR A 63 4.69 -8.28 3.27
CA TYR A 63 3.69 -7.38 2.69
C TYR A 63 3.86 -5.92 3.09
N PRO A 64 4.25 -5.56 4.33
CA PRO A 64 4.54 -4.16 4.66
C PRO A 64 5.66 -3.57 3.81
N LEU A 65 6.72 -4.33 3.51
CA LEU A 65 7.84 -3.86 2.69
C LEU A 65 7.45 -3.73 1.22
N LEU A 66 6.73 -4.73 0.67
CA LEU A 66 6.20 -4.68 -0.69
C LEU A 66 5.25 -3.51 -0.88
N ASN A 67 4.34 -3.29 0.08
CA ASN A 67 3.46 -2.13 0.10
C ASN A 67 4.29 -0.85 0.13
N LEU A 68 5.24 -0.71 1.07
CA LEU A 68 6.03 0.50 1.18
C LEU A 68 6.75 0.83 -0.14
N ALA A 69 7.31 -0.18 -0.81
CA ALA A 69 7.95 -0.02 -2.11
C ALA A 69 6.97 0.48 -3.18
N VAL A 70 5.81 -0.18 -3.34
CA VAL A 70 4.80 0.20 -4.35
C VAL A 70 4.21 1.59 -4.06
N TRP A 71 3.80 1.86 -2.83
CA TRP A 71 3.25 3.17 -2.44
C TRP A 71 4.28 4.29 -2.63
N SER A 72 5.57 4.03 -2.35
CA SER A 72 6.65 4.99 -2.62
C SER A 72 6.85 5.24 -4.11
N ALA A 73 6.84 4.20 -4.92
CA ALA A 73 6.97 4.30 -6.38
C ALA A 73 5.83 5.12 -7.00
N PHE A 74 4.59 4.86 -6.60
CA PHE A 74 3.44 5.63 -7.11
C PHE A 74 3.43 7.07 -6.60
N ALA A 75 3.91 7.31 -5.38
CA ALA A 75 4.07 8.66 -4.87
C ALA A 75 5.13 9.46 -5.64
N LEU A 76 6.24 8.82 -6.05
CA LEU A 76 7.23 9.42 -6.93
C LEU A 76 6.60 9.91 -8.24
N LEU A 77 5.80 9.06 -8.88
CA LEU A 77 5.07 9.40 -10.11
C LEU A 77 4.09 10.58 -9.92
N TYR A 78 3.48 10.69 -8.73
CA TYR A 78 2.55 11.76 -8.42
C TYR A 78 3.25 13.09 -8.10
N LEU A 79 4.17 13.08 -7.13
CA LEU A 79 4.76 14.29 -6.56
C LEU A 79 5.76 14.95 -7.51
N ARG A 80 6.50 14.17 -8.32
CA ARG A 80 7.57 14.59 -9.25
C ARG A 80 8.73 15.39 -8.64
N ARG A 81 8.51 16.13 -7.56
CA ARG A 81 9.46 16.92 -6.77
C ARG A 81 9.19 16.66 -5.28
N GLY A 82 10.24 16.71 -4.47
CA GLY A 82 10.18 16.35 -3.06
C GLY A 82 9.49 17.35 -2.12
N ASP A 83 8.18 17.60 -2.27
CA ASP A 83 7.41 18.40 -1.30
C ASP A 83 6.86 17.55 -0.14
N ARG A 84 7.54 17.64 1.01
CA ARG A 84 7.17 16.94 2.25
C ARG A 84 5.75 17.27 2.74
N ARG A 85 5.25 18.49 2.57
CA ARG A 85 3.90 18.86 3.05
C ARG A 85 2.83 18.21 2.18
N GLN A 86 3.02 18.23 0.86
CA GLN A 86 2.12 17.53 -0.06
C GLN A 86 2.17 16.02 0.14
N ALA A 87 3.36 15.46 0.36
CA ALA A 87 3.54 14.04 0.65
C ALA A 87 2.78 13.61 1.91
N PHE A 88 2.85 14.39 2.98
CA PHE A 88 2.09 14.11 4.21
C PHE A 88 0.57 14.19 3.99
N ALA A 89 0.09 15.19 3.24
CA ALA A 89 -1.32 15.29 2.88
C ALA A 89 -1.79 14.12 2.00
N LEU A 90 -0.94 13.68 1.07
CA LEU A 90 -1.19 12.54 0.19
C LEU A 90 -1.24 11.22 0.98
N GLY A 91 -0.29 10.98 1.88
CA GLY A 91 -0.26 9.80 2.74
C GLY A 91 -1.50 9.69 3.63
N ARG A 92 -1.95 10.81 4.22
CA ARG A 92 -3.23 10.83 4.96
C ARG A 92 -4.41 10.49 4.07
N LEU A 93 -4.51 11.12 2.90
CA LEU A 93 -5.60 10.85 1.97
C LEU A 93 -5.63 9.37 1.57
N TRP A 94 -4.49 8.80 1.19
CA TRP A 94 -4.39 7.40 0.77
C TRP A 94 -4.71 6.43 1.90
N LEU A 95 -4.24 6.70 3.13
CA LEU A 95 -4.62 5.89 4.29
C LEU A 95 -6.13 5.95 4.56
N CYS A 96 -6.73 7.14 4.52
CA CYS A 96 -8.17 7.32 4.72
C CYS A 96 -9.01 6.65 3.62
N LEU A 97 -8.46 6.44 2.42
CA LEU A 97 -9.10 5.67 1.36
C LEU A 97 -8.87 4.16 1.51
N ALA A 98 -7.67 3.73 1.91
CA ALA A 98 -7.32 2.32 2.05
C ALA A 98 -8.18 1.62 3.11
N LEU A 99 -8.37 2.25 4.28
CA LEU A 99 -9.15 1.66 5.38
C LEU A 99 -10.57 1.22 4.98
N PRO A 100 -11.43 2.10 4.41
CA PRO A 100 -12.76 1.68 3.99
C PRO A 100 -12.74 0.76 2.77
N VAL A 101 -11.80 0.92 1.82
CA VAL A 101 -11.69 0.03 0.66
C VAL A 101 -11.39 -1.39 1.10
N ASP A 102 -10.44 -1.57 2.01
CA ASP A 102 -10.10 -2.87 2.57
C ASP A 102 -11.25 -3.47 3.36
N PHE A 103 -11.90 -2.68 4.22
CA PHE A 103 -13.04 -3.16 4.99
C PHE A 103 -14.19 -3.62 4.08
N VAL A 104 -14.51 -2.83 3.06
CA VAL A 104 -15.57 -3.21 2.12
C VAL A 104 -15.16 -4.44 1.29
N GLY A 105 -13.93 -4.48 0.77
CA GLY A 105 -13.46 -5.53 -0.12
C GLY A 105 -13.19 -6.87 0.57
N PHE A 106 -12.65 -6.87 1.78
CA PHE A 106 -12.26 -8.09 2.49
C PHE A 106 -13.21 -8.48 3.62
N VAL A 107 -14.04 -7.58 4.14
CA VAL A 107 -14.93 -7.90 5.27
C VAL A 107 -16.42 -7.85 4.90
N LEU A 108 -16.86 -6.84 4.15
CA LEU A 108 -18.29 -6.64 3.86
C LEU A 108 -18.77 -7.45 2.66
N ILE A 109 -17.98 -7.48 1.58
CA ILE A 109 -18.32 -8.19 0.34
C ILE A 109 -17.90 -9.65 0.47
N HIS A 110 -18.90 -10.54 0.57
CA HIS A 110 -18.66 -11.99 0.59
C HIS A 110 -18.07 -12.45 -0.75
N ASN A 111 -16.81 -12.84 -0.71
CA ASN A 111 -16.05 -13.42 -1.80
C ASN A 111 -15.13 -14.53 -1.24
N PRO A 112 -14.45 -15.33 -2.07
CA PRO A 112 -13.60 -16.43 -1.60
C PRO A 112 -12.46 -16.01 -0.64
N MET A 113 -12.10 -14.73 -0.63
CA MET A 113 -11.09 -14.11 0.25
C MET A 113 -11.72 -13.26 1.36
N SER A 114 -13.03 -13.36 1.59
CA SER A 114 -13.70 -12.65 2.67
C SER A 114 -13.24 -13.18 4.02
N LEU A 115 -13.04 -12.26 4.96
CA LEU A 115 -12.65 -12.52 6.34
C LEU A 115 -13.67 -11.94 7.30
N SER A 116 -13.76 -12.54 8.48
CA SER A 116 -14.46 -11.89 9.59
C SER A 116 -13.70 -10.61 10.01
N PRO A 117 -14.37 -9.61 10.63
CA PRO A 117 -13.66 -8.44 11.16
C PRO A 117 -12.53 -8.81 12.14
N TYR A 118 -12.74 -9.88 12.93
CA TYR A 118 -11.73 -10.40 13.85
C TYR A 118 -10.53 -10.95 13.10
N ASP A 119 -10.75 -11.78 12.07
CA ASP A 119 -9.66 -12.35 11.30
C ASP A 119 -8.87 -11.28 10.53
N PHE A 120 -9.56 -10.26 10.03
CA PHE A 120 -8.92 -9.17 9.30
C PHE A 120 -8.07 -8.27 10.21
N TYR A 121 -8.59 -7.85 11.37
CA TYR A 121 -7.91 -6.86 12.22
C TYR A 121 -7.09 -7.47 13.38
N VAL A 122 -7.50 -8.61 13.92
CA VAL A 122 -6.84 -9.22 15.09
C VAL A 122 -5.89 -10.31 14.64
N SER A 123 -6.36 -11.28 13.84
CA SER A 123 -5.52 -12.41 13.42
C SER A 123 -4.36 -11.99 12.50
N GLN A 124 -4.49 -10.87 11.78
CA GLN A 124 -3.39 -10.31 10.97
C GLN A 124 -2.47 -9.35 11.72
N PHE A 125 -2.63 -9.18 13.03
CA PHE A 125 -1.69 -8.39 13.82
C PHE A 125 -0.28 -9.05 13.79
N PRO A 126 0.80 -8.28 13.57
CA PRO A 126 0.88 -6.83 13.36
C PRO A 126 0.87 -6.41 11.87
N TRP A 127 0.85 -7.35 10.94
CA TRP A 127 1.17 -7.15 9.52
C TRP A 127 0.22 -6.21 8.79
N ILE A 128 -1.08 -6.27 9.06
CA ILE A 128 -2.06 -5.37 8.43
C ILE A 128 -1.83 -3.90 8.86
N TYR A 129 -1.50 -3.66 10.12
CA TYR A 129 -1.22 -2.32 10.65
C TYR A 129 0.09 -1.75 10.11
N LEU A 130 1.11 -2.60 9.95
CA LEU A 130 2.35 -2.20 9.27
C LEU A 130 2.12 -1.89 7.80
N THR A 131 1.17 -2.57 7.16
CA THR A 131 0.74 -2.25 5.80
C THR A 131 0.04 -0.89 5.74
N TYR A 132 -0.84 -0.56 6.68
CA TYR A 132 -1.41 0.79 6.79
C TYR A 132 -0.36 1.87 7.06
N ALA A 133 0.63 1.58 7.91
CA ALA A 133 1.77 2.47 8.09
C ALA A 133 2.53 2.67 6.77
N ALA A 134 2.73 1.61 5.98
CA ALA A 134 3.36 1.69 4.67
C ALA A 134 2.57 2.54 3.66
N VAL A 135 1.24 2.44 3.62
CA VAL A 135 0.37 3.30 2.79
C VAL A 135 0.59 4.78 3.12
N PHE A 136 0.66 5.10 4.42
CA PHE A 136 0.88 6.46 4.89
C PHE A 136 2.32 6.96 4.65
N LEU A 137 3.32 6.12 4.91
CA LEU A 137 4.73 6.47 4.80
C LEU A 137 5.24 6.48 3.36
N GLY A 138 4.63 5.70 2.46
CA GLY A 138 5.02 5.60 1.05
C GLY A 138 5.18 6.96 0.37
N PRO A 139 4.20 7.87 0.47
CA PRO A 139 4.35 9.23 -0.01
C PRO A 139 5.55 10.01 0.53
N LEU A 140 5.87 9.85 1.81
CA LEU A 140 7.02 10.51 2.43
C LEU A 140 8.34 9.95 1.90
N CYS A 141 8.44 8.63 1.75
CA CYS A 141 9.58 7.96 1.15
C CYS A 141 9.77 8.36 -0.31
N GLY A 142 8.69 8.35 -1.10
CA GLY A 142 8.72 8.79 -2.50
C GLY A 142 9.14 10.25 -2.63
N ALA A 143 8.61 11.16 -1.80
CA ALA A 143 9.04 12.55 -1.80
C ALA A 143 10.53 12.72 -1.47
N ARG A 144 11.06 11.90 -0.54
CA ARG A 144 12.47 11.95 -0.17
C ARG A 144 13.36 11.48 -1.32
N ILE A 145 12.97 10.40 -2.01
CA ILE A 145 13.68 9.91 -3.19
C ILE A 145 13.69 10.96 -4.30
N ALA A 146 12.54 11.57 -4.62
CA ALA A 146 12.46 12.65 -5.61
C ALA A 146 13.41 13.81 -5.26
N LYS A 147 13.45 14.21 -3.99
CA LYS A 147 14.34 15.27 -3.53
C LYS A 147 15.82 14.92 -3.76
N VAL A 148 16.23 13.69 -3.45
CA VAL A 148 17.61 13.24 -3.65
C VAL A 148 17.96 13.23 -5.15
N SER A 149 17.04 12.80 -6.00
CA SER A 149 17.25 12.82 -7.45
C SER A 149 17.35 14.22 -8.06
N ASP A 150 16.75 15.24 -7.43
CA ASP A 150 16.89 16.65 -7.86
C ASP A 150 18.25 17.26 -7.44
N GLU A 151 18.95 16.65 -6.47
CA GLU A 151 20.23 17.13 -5.92
C GLU A 151 21.47 16.55 -6.66
N VAL A 152 21.28 15.54 -7.52
CA VAL A 152 22.32 14.82 -8.28
C VAL A 152 22.28 15.23 -9.75
#